data_AF-A0A2A2QBS6-F1
#
_entry.id   AF-A0A2A2QBS6-F1
#
_cell.length_a   1.000
_cell.length_b   1.000
_cell.length_c   1.000
_cell.angle_alpha   90.00
_cell.angle_beta   90.00
_cell.angle_gamma   90.00
#
_symmetry.space_group_name_H-M   'P 1'
#
loop_
_entity.id
_entity.type
_entity.pdbx_description
1 polymer ?
#
loop_
_entity_poly.entity_id
_entity_poly.type
_entity_poly.pdbx_seq_one_letter_code
_entity_poly.pdbx_strand_id
1 'polypeptide(L)' 'MAFEPPLTQDQLSGRLAARLLSLDRVAITKIEAGNRCVFDFELPILAEVLQVDVRWLLGIQTSGGPGEKLKKGAKNGL' A
#
# COMPACT_ATOMS: atom_id res chain seq x y z
N MET A 1 2.71 15.01 -1.74
CA MET A 1 2.42 13.62 -2.17
C MET A 1 3.30 12.67 -1.38
N ALA A 2 2.93 11.38 -1.24
CA ALA A 2 3.76 10.41 -0.51
C ALA A 2 5.12 10.14 -1.17
N PHE A 3 5.22 10.31 -2.49
CA PHE A 3 6.44 10.10 -3.26
C PHE A 3 6.70 11.30 -4.18
N GLU A 4 7.96 11.75 -4.24
CA GLU A 4 8.43 12.80 -5.15
C GLU A 4 9.76 12.33 -5.77
N PRO A 5 9.79 11.99 -7.07
CA PRO A 5 8.66 11.97 -8.01
C PRO A 5 7.61 10.89 -7.67
N PRO A 6 6.40 10.94 -8.27
CA PRO A 6 5.38 9.91 -8.10
C PRO A 6 5.91 8.49 -8.39
N LEU A 7 5.45 7.52 -7.59
CA LEU A 7 5.84 6.12 -7.72
C LEU A 7 5.18 5.50 -8.97
N THR A 8 5.98 4.92 -9.87
CA THR A 8 5.44 4.19 -11.02
C THR A 8 4.99 2.77 -10.64
N GLN A 9 4.12 2.15 -11.44
CA GLN A 9 3.69 0.76 -11.22
C GLN A 9 4.86 -0.23 -11.21
N ASP A 10 5.88 -0.03 -12.07
CA ASP A 10 7.07 -0.89 -12.07
C ASP A 10 7.92 -0.70 -10.80
N GLN A 11 8.05 0.53 -10.33
CA GLN A 11 8.73 0.79 -9.06
C GLN A 11 7.96 0.19 -7.87
N LEU A 12 6.62 0.27 -7.89
CA LEU A 12 5.77 -0.38 -6.90
C LEU A 12 5.96 -1.90 -6.93
N SER A 13 5.91 -2.52 -8.11
CA SER A 13 6.16 -3.95 -8.29
C SER A 13 7.52 -4.38 -7.72
N GLY A 14 8.58 -3.64 -8.03
CA GLY A 14 9.93 -3.91 -7.48
C GLY A 14 9.99 -3.80 -5.96
N ARG A 15 9.31 -2.83 -5.35
CA ARG A 15 9.27 -2.65 -3.89
C ARG A 15 8.45 -3.73 -3.17
N LEU A 16 7.39 -4.24 -3.80
CA LEU A 16 6.60 -5.35 -3.27
C LEU A 16 7.37 -6.67 -3.38
N ALA A 17 8.07 -6.89 -4.50
CA ALA A 17 8.93 -8.06 -4.70
C ALA A 17 10.04 -8.13 -3.64
N ALA A 18 10.62 -6.99 -3.25
CA ALA A 18 11.61 -6.91 -2.16
C ALA A 18 11.04 -7.31 -0.78
N ARG A 19 9.71 -7.38 -0.63
CA ARG A 19 8.98 -7.85 0.56
C ARG A 19 8.33 -9.22 0.36
N LEU A 20 8.84 -10.02 -0.59
CA LEU A 20 8.34 -11.35 -0.93
C LEU A 20 6.90 -11.36 -1.47
N LEU A 21 6.35 -10.20 -1.85
CA LEU A 21 5.05 -10.09 -2.49
C LEU A 21 5.22 -9.90 -4.00
N SER A 22 5.00 -10.97 -4.75
CA SER A 22 5.06 -10.92 -6.22
C SER A 22 3.76 -10.36 -6.80
N LEU A 23 3.74 -9.05 -7.00
CA LEU A 23 2.72 -8.35 -7.79
C LEU A 23 3.41 -7.66 -8.96
N ASP A 24 3.23 -8.21 -10.16
CA ASP A 24 3.75 -7.61 -11.39
C ASP A 24 2.90 -6.39 -11.82
N ARG A 25 3.40 -5.66 -12.83
CA ARG A 25 2.69 -4.50 -13.38
C ARG A 25 1.27 -4.82 -13.83
N VAL A 26 1.02 -6.02 -14.35
CA VAL A 26 -0.30 -6.45 -14.85
C VAL A 26 -1.27 -6.66 -13.69
N ALA A 27 -0.82 -7.30 -12.61
CA ALA A 27 -1.61 -7.48 -11.39
C ALA A 27 -1.95 -6.13 -10.76
N ILE A 28 -0.99 -5.21 -10.66
CA ILE A 28 -1.20 -3.84 -10.17
C ILE A 28 -2.23 -3.12 -11.04
N THR A 29 -2.09 -3.18 -12.37
CA THR A 29 -3.05 -2.57 -13.31
C THR A 29 -4.46 -3.13 -13.12
N LYS A 30 -4.60 -4.45 -12.91
CA LYS A 30 -5.91 -5.07 -12.66
C LYS A 30 -6.50 -4.66 -11.31
N ILE A 31 -5.68 -4.48 -10.27
CA ILE A 31 -6.12 -3.97 -8.98
C ILE A 31 -6.67 -2.54 -9.12
N GLU A 32 -5.91 -1.66 -9.78
CA GLU A 32 -6.32 -0.26 -10.00
C GLU A 32 -7.60 -0.14 -10.86
N ALA A 33 -7.77 -1.05 -11.83
CA ALA A 33 -8.97 -1.13 -12.66
C ALA A 33 -10.16 -1.84 -11.98
N GLY A 34 -9.99 -2.39 -10.76
CA GLY A 34 -11.01 -3.17 -10.07
C GLY A 34 -11.28 -4.57 -10.63
N ASN A 35 -10.42 -5.05 -11.54
CA ASN A 35 -10.51 -6.38 -12.18
C ASN A 35 -9.84 -7.49 -11.36
N ARG A 36 -9.18 -7.16 -10.24
CA ARG A 36 -8.59 -8.10 -9.29
C ARG A 36 -8.69 -7.53 -7.89
N CYS A 37 -9.12 -8.33 -6.93
CA CYS A 37 -9.08 -7.95 -5.52
C CYS A 37 -7.65 -8.00 -4.95
N VAL A 38 -7.40 -7.28 -3.86
CA VAL A 38 -6.20 -7.42 -3.03
C VAL A 38 -6.50 -8.45 -1.94
N PHE A 39 -5.64 -9.44 -1.74
CA PHE A 39 -5.83 -10.42 -0.66
C PHE A 39 -5.41 -9.84 0.69
N ASP A 40 -5.92 -10.44 1.77
CA ASP A 40 -5.65 -10.05 3.14
C ASP A 40 -4.15 -10.04 3.49
N PHE A 41 -3.39 -11.02 3.00
CA PHE A 41 -1.95 -11.10 3.19
C PHE A 41 -1.15 -10.08 2.35
N GLU A 42 -1.71 -9.58 1.25
CA GLU A 42 -1.08 -8.56 0.40
C GLU A 42 -1.27 -7.16 0.98
N LEU A 43 -2.44 -6.94 1.59
CA LEU A 43 -2.90 -5.66 2.10
C LEU A 43 -1.93 -4.95 3.06
N PRO A 44 -1.38 -5.59 4.12
CA PRO A 44 -0.45 -4.92 5.03
C PRO A 44 0.86 -4.53 4.32
N ILE A 45 1.33 -5.35 3.39
CA ILE A 45 2.56 -5.10 2.62
C ILE A 45 2.35 -3.91 1.65
N LEU A 46 1.19 -3.87 0.98
CA LEU A 46 0.80 -2.75 0.12
C LEU A 46 0.72 -1.44 0.90
N ALA A 47 0.08 -1.44 2.07
CA ALA A 47 -0.02 -0.27 2.95
C ALA A 47 1.38 0.25 3.36
N GLU A 48 2.26 -0.67 3.74
CA GLU A 48 3.64 -0.34 4.10
C GLU A 48 4.41 0.30 2.95
N VAL A 49 4.36 -0.31 1.76
CA VAL A 49 5.09 0.17 0.57
C VAL A 49 4.56 1.51 0.07
N LEU A 50 3.24 1.70 0.10
CA LEU A 50 2.58 2.95 -0.30
C LEU A 50 2.67 4.03 0.78
N GLN A 51 3.17 3.70 1.98
CA GLN A 51 3.26 4.59 3.13
C GLN A 51 1.89 5.19 3.50
N VAL A 52 0.87 4.34 3.59
CA VAL A 52 -0.49 4.70 3.99
C VAL A 52 -0.96 3.82 5.15
N ASP A 53 -1.99 4.26 5.86
CA ASP A 53 -2.65 3.44 6.86
C ASP A 53 -3.46 2.31 6.17
N VAL A 54 -3.37 1.08 6.67
CA VAL A 54 -4.12 -0.05 6.12
C VAL A 54 -5.64 0.17 6.17
N ARG A 55 -6.13 0.90 7.18
CA ARG A 55 -7.56 1.25 7.32
C ARG A 55 -8.03 2.25 6.27
N TRP A 56 -7.10 3.05 5.72
CA TRP A 56 -7.41 3.94 4.60
C TRP A 56 -7.65 3.14 3.32
N LEU A 57 -6.84 2.11 3.05
CA LEU A 57 -7.06 1.20 1.91
C LEU A 57 -8.39 0.44 2.01
N LEU A 58 -8.86 0.16 3.23
CA LEU A 58 -10.13 -0.50 3.50
C LEU A 58 -11.35 0.45 3.50
N GLY A 59 -11.14 1.77 3.35
CA GLY A 59 -12.22 2.75 3.44
C GLY A 59 -12.84 2.90 4.84
N ILE A 60 -12.16 2.41 5.89
CA ILE A 60 -12.63 2.47 7.29
C ILE A 60 -12.41 3.87 7.87
N GLN A 61 -11.40 4.61 7.39
CA GLN A 61 -11.11 5.98 7.79
C GLN A 61 -10.65 6.84 6.61
N THR A 62 -10.86 8.15 6.72
CA THR A 62 -10.50 9.13 5.69
C THR A 62 -9.09 9.72 5.85
N SER A 63 -8.40 9.41 6.95
CA SER A 63 -7.06 9.93 7.28
C SER A 63 -5.97 8.86 7.14
N GLY A 64 -4.71 9.28 7.07
CA GLY A 64 -3.57 8.38 6.84
C GLY A 64 -3.37 8.00 5.38
N GLY A 65 -3.91 8.79 4.45
CA GLY A 65 -3.71 8.61 3.01
C GLY A 65 -2.36 9.15 2.51
N PRO A 66 -2.13 9.13 1.18
CA PRO A 66 -0.85 9.51 0.60
C PRO A 66 -0.41 10.93 0.96
N GLY A 67 0.76 11.06 1.61
CA GLY A 67 1.35 12.34 2.01
C GLY A 67 0.97 12.79 3.42
N GLU A 68 0.11 12.06 4.12
CA GLU A 68 -0.14 12.26 5.54
C GLU A 68 0.92 11.57 6.39
N LYS A 69 1.35 12.22 7.49
CA LYS A 69 2.23 11.59 8.48
C LYS A 69 1.46 10.46 9.17
N LEU A 70 1.84 9.20 8.96
CA LEU A 70 1.32 8.11 9.79
C LEU A 70 1.63 8.42 11.26
N LYS A 71 0.58 8.56 12.07
CA LYS A 71 0.75 8.65 13.52
C LYS A 71 1.27 7.28 13.97
N LYS A 72 2.48 7.24 14.53
CA LYS A 72 2.98 6.01 15.17
C LYS A 72 1.94 5.60 16.22
N GLY A 73 1.30 4.46 16.01
CA GLY A 73 0.46 3.86 17.03
C GLY A 73 1.25 3.80 18.32
N ALA A 74 0.67 4.29 19.42
CA ALA A 74 1.20 4.04 20.74
C ALA A 74 1.51 2.54 20.82
N LYS A 75 2.78 2.21 21.11
CA LYS A 75 3.17 0.83 21.35
C LYS A 75 2.36 0.36 22.55
N ASN A 76 1.23 -0.31 22.33
CA ASN A 76 0.63 -1.10 23.38
C ASN A 76 1.55 -2.30 23.57
N GLY A 77 2.46 -2.16 24.53
CA GLY A 77 3.16 -3.28 25.09
C GLY A 77 2.14 -4.29 25.61
N LEU A 78 2.28 -5.52 25.14
CA LEU A 78 2.12 -6.69 25.97
C LEU A 78 3.52 -7.25 26.23
#